data_AF-A0A178AEN3-F1
#
_entry.id   AF-A0A178AEN3-F1
#
_cell.length_a   1.000
_cell.length_b   1.000
_cell.length_c   1.000
_cell.angle_alpha   90.00
_cell.angle_beta   90.00
_cell.angle_gamma   90.00
#
_symmetry.space_group_name_H-M   'P 1'
#
loop_
_entity.id
_entity.type
_entity.pdbx_description
1 polymer ?
#
loop_
_entity_poly.entity_id
_entity_poly.type
_entity_poly.pdbx_seq_one_letter_code
_entity_poly.pdbx_strand_id
1 'polypeptide(L)'
;MLGDSDDPPTPSSNDTSPSLSSDKSSPAPSSDKEDTSLNSSLPKSEVNFAFGPQDWYWIRCGPRWSFVRSKASSWDDLKISTPHWVAFKHDTGILIGGDDDEGGGRVVHTWNEGHLVRADQVDSFVKTRDAYIRLHNWISDQVQKDPEKVRQVSISIGPKGSYFARCGTAQTSYALPKDLENSLEESNSYPINIALGKQGAWIVLFADGSRDWNLRHIYPTLAATSNLSDNTDKPVFAALNPYAEDQYFVVTEKGSCNYRTPLSEEVQKMTDTYMRTRAIRDGSSFSHTVTVGGVPKEARYTPNSWLEETRTEAMLAKFRGRVALVKRRDVIFVGAVAGGTGFVAKIAGIPTLRAFGVAASAGVGAAMTMWYRDTIGSPNL
;
A
#
# COMPACT_ATOMS: atom_id res chain seq x y z
N MET A 1 72.84 -2.42 35.25
CA MET A 1 71.54 -1.83 35.58
C MET A 1 70.52 -2.55 34.71
N LEU A 2 69.89 -3.55 35.31
CA LEU A 2 68.83 -4.37 34.73
C LEU A 2 67.52 -3.66 35.05
N GLY A 3 66.69 -3.41 34.04
CA GLY A 3 65.34 -2.87 34.20
C GLY A 3 64.34 -3.99 33.94
N ASP A 4 63.67 -4.40 35.02
CA ASP A 4 62.66 -5.45 35.04
C ASP A 4 61.37 -5.03 34.34
N SER A 5 60.79 -6.02 33.70
CA SER A 5 59.54 -6.05 32.95
C SER A 5 58.38 -6.45 33.87
N ASP A 6 57.37 -5.58 33.99
CA ASP A 6 56.11 -5.86 34.69
C ASP A 6 55.07 -6.42 33.70
N ASP A 7 54.75 -7.71 33.84
CA ASP A 7 53.57 -8.34 33.23
C ASP A 7 52.35 -8.21 34.18
N PRO A 8 51.14 -7.91 33.67
CA PRO A 8 49.93 -7.84 34.48
C PRO A 8 49.30 -9.22 34.77
N PRO A 9 48.60 -9.40 35.91
CA PRO A 9 48.04 -10.69 36.31
C PRO A 9 46.72 -11.00 35.60
N THR A 10 46.60 -12.24 35.12
CA THR A 10 45.37 -12.90 34.65
C THR A 10 44.36 -13.14 35.78
N PRO A 11 43.05 -12.93 35.56
CA PRO A 11 42.02 -13.27 36.53
C PRO A 11 41.68 -14.78 36.51
N SER A 12 41.67 -15.37 37.71
CA SER A 12 41.32 -16.76 37.98
C SER A 12 39.81 -17.00 37.93
N SER A 13 39.40 -18.00 37.16
CA SER A 13 38.07 -18.60 37.11
C SER A 13 37.73 -19.33 38.42
N ASN A 14 36.65 -18.93 39.09
CA ASN A 14 36.02 -19.73 40.15
C ASN A 14 34.78 -20.42 39.58
N ASP A 15 34.95 -21.71 39.29
CA ASP A 15 33.87 -22.67 39.12
C ASP A 15 33.19 -22.92 40.48
N THR A 16 31.87 -22.77 40.54
CA THR A 16 31.07 -23.30 41.65
C THR A 16 29.83 -23.95 41.07
N SER A 17 29.94 -25.26 40.85
CA SER A 17 28.84 -26.16 40.54
C SER A 17 27.91 -26.30 41.75
N PRO A 18 26.59 -26.12 41.61
CA PRO A 18 25.64 -26.62 42.59
C PRO A 18 25.20 -28.04 42.22
N SER A 19 25.26 -28.88 43.25
CA SER A 19 24.85 -30.28 43.34
C SER A 19 23.39 -30.53 42.92
N LEU A 20 23.19 -31.59 42.14
CA LEU A 20 21.89 -32.23 41.90
C LEU A 20 21.36 -32.85 43.21
N SER A 21 20.15 -32.48 43.60
CA SER A 21 19.30 -33.26 44.50
C SER A 21 18.02 -33.66 43.76
N SER A 22 17.85 -34.96 43.61
CA SER A 22 16.64 -35.67 43.24
C SER A 22 15.55 -35.49 44.30
N ASP A 23 14.31 -35.15 43.89
CA ASP A 23 13.10 -35.91 44.26
C ASP A 23 11.78 -35.23 43.84
N LYS A 24 10.78 -36.10 43.62
CA LYS A 24 9.33 -35.89 43.53
C LYS A 24 8.73 -35.41 42.21
N SER A 25 8.51 -36.41 41.36
CA SER A 25 7.37 -36.51 40.45
C SER A 25 6.04 -36.34 41.20
N SER A 26 5.25 -35.34 40.80
CA SER A 26 3.80 -35.27 41.03
C SER A 26 3.11 -34.97 39.69
N PRO A 27 1.91 -35.50 39.43
CA PRO A 27 1.27 -35.42 38.13
C PRO A 27 0.74 -34.00 37.91
N ALA A 28 1.08 -33.39 36.77
CA ALA A 28 0.56 -32.10 36.37
C ALA A 28 -0.97 -32.20 36.14
N PRO A 29 -1.77 -31.26 36.65
CA PRO A 29 -3.17 -31.14 36.24
C PRO A 29 -3.18 -30.68 34.79
N SER A 30 -3.75 -31.50 33.91
CA SER A 30 -4.10 -31.13 32.55
C SER A 30 -5.11 -29.99 32.61
N SER A 31 -4.62 -28.76 32.60
CA SER A 31 -5.44 -27.59 32.37
C SER A 31 -5.71 -27.52 30.88
N ASP A 32 -6.74 -28.23 30.44
CA ASP A 32 -7.47 -27.93 29.22
C ASP A 32 -8.10 -26.55 29.42
N LYS A 33 -7.28 -25.51 29.31
CA LYS A 33 -7.77 -24.16 29.06
C LYS A 33 -8.31 -24.22 27.65
N GLU A 34 -9.62 -24.34 27.53
CA GLU A 34 -10.33 -23.91 26.34
C GLU A 34 -9.77 -22.54 25.96
N ASP A 35 -8.91 -22.54 24.94
CA ASP A 35 -8.57 -21.36 24.15
C ASP A 35 -9.90 -20.91 23.53
N THR A 36 -10.67 -20.20 24.34
CA THR A 36 -11.77 -19.37 23.92
C THR A 36 -11.10 -18.24 23.17
N SER A 37 -10.63 -18.57 21.97
CA SER A 37 -9.93 -17.68 21.08
C SER A 37 -10.77 -16.42 21.04
N LEU A 38 -10.20 -15.33 21.55
CA LEU A 38 -10.73 -13.98 21.41
C LEU A 38 -10.72 -13.69 19.92
N ASN A 39 -11.70 -14.27 19.22
CA ASN A 39 -12.11 -13.94 17.87
C ASN A 39 -12.87 -12.61 17.91
N SER A 40 -12.38 -11.66 18.72
CA SER A 40 -12.72 -10.25 18.58
C SER A 40 -12.12 -9.84 17.24
N SER A 41 -12.93 -9.94 16.19
CA SER A 41 -12.55 -9.51 14.86
C SER A 41 -12.12 -8.05 14.95
N LEU A 42 -10.82 -7.81 14.84
CA LEU A 42 -10.30 -6.44 14.77
C LEU A 42 -11.09 -5.68 13.72
N PRO A 43 -11.46 -4.41 13.96
CA PRO A 43 -12.11 -3.62 12.94
C PRO A 43 -11.24 -3.63 11.69
N LYS A 44 -11.74 -4.26 10.62
CA LYS A 44 -11.06 -4.33 9.33
C LYS A 44 -11.41 -3.07 8.56
N SER A 45 -10.42 -2.22 8.31
CA SER A 45 -10.63 -1.10 7.40
C SER A 45 -10.80 -1.63 5.97
N GLU A 46 -11.94 -1.32 5.37
CA GLU A 46 -12.19 -1.59 3.94
C GLU A 46 -11.38 -0.65 3.04
N VAL A 47 -10.80 0.40 3.62
CA VAL A 47 -10.02 1.40 2.92
C VAL A 47 -8.58 1.37 3.41
N ASN A 48 -7.64 1.29 2.48
CA ASN A 48 -6.23 1.40 2.77
C ASN A 48 -5.61 2.43 1.82
N PHE A 49 -4.70 3.23 2.34
CA PHE A 49 -4.04 4.30 1.60
C PHE A 49 -2.56 4.34 1.97
N ALA A 50 -1.70 4.52 0.97
CA ALA A 50 -0.27 4.66 1.19
C ALA A 50 0.28 5.82 0.37
N PHE A 51 0.99 6.73 1.02
CA PHE A 51 1.75 7.78 0.36
C PHE A 51 3.12 7.23 -0.04
N GLY A 52 3.52 7.50 -1.27
CA GLY A 52 4.83 7.22 -1.83
C GLY A 52 5.60 8.48 -2.19
N PRO A 53 6.89 8.35 -2.53
CA PRO A 53 7.70 9.47 -2.99
C PRO A 53 7.14 10.04 -4.31
N GLN A 54 7.51 11.28 -4.65
CA GLN A 54 7.14 11.93 -5.93
C GLN A 54 5.62 12.01 -6.18
N ASP A 55 4.85 12.22 -5.11
CA ASP A 55 3.39 12.15 -5.04
C ASP A 55 2.79 10.85 -5.63
N TRP A 56 3.51 9.73 -5.51
CA TRP A 56 2.93 8.42 -5.75
C TRP A 56 1.96 8.10 -4.62
N TYR A 57 0.93 7.33 -4.93
CA TYR A 57 0.12 6.72 -3.89
C TYR A 57 -0.53 5.45 -4.41
N TRP A 58 -0.93 4.66 -3.43
CA TRP A 58 -1.77 3.51 -3.64
C TRP A 58 -3.01 3.66 -2.76
N ILE A 59 -4.17 3.38 -3.33
CA ILE A 59 -5.45 3.42 -2.63
C ILE A 59 -6.22 2.14 -2.94
N ARG A 60 -6.79 1.55 -1.90
CA ARG A 60 -7.78 0.48 -1.99
C ARG A 60 -9.03 0.92 -1.27
N CYS A 61 -10.18 0.77 -1.92
CA CYS A 61 -11.49 0.94 -1.31
C CYS A 61 -12.36 -0.28 -1.65
N GLY A 62 -12.52 -1.18 -0.67
CA GLY A 62 -13.16 -2.48 -0.87
C GLY A 62 -12.39 -3.35 -1.87
N PRO A 63 -13.05 -3.90 -2.92
CA PRO A 63 -12.38 -4.71 -3.93
C PRO A 63 -11.63 -3.86 -4.97
N ARG A 64 -11.90 -2.56 -5.04
CA ARG A 64 -11.26 -1.67 -6.02
C ARG A 64 -9.96 -1.16 -5.43
N TRP A 65 -8.92 -1.13 -6.25
CA TRP A 65 -7.66 -0.49 -5.91
C TRP A 65 -7.12 0.25 -7.13
N SER A 66 -6.30 1.25 -6.86
CA SER A 66 -5.55 1.95 -7.89
C SER A 66 -4.17 2.33 -7.38
N PHE A 67 -3.22 2.36 -8.29
CA PHE A 67 -1.92 2.95 -8.09
C PHE A 67 -1.81 4.15 -9.00
N VAL A 68 -1.38 5.28 -8.46
CA VAL A 68 -1.26 6.51 -9.25
C VAL A 68 0.19 6.92 -9.39
N ARG A 69 0.54 7.33 -10.62
CA ARG A 69 1.88 7.68 -11.12
C ARG A 69 2.87 6.51 -11.33
N SER A 70 2.45 5.24 -11.24
CA SER A 70 3.27 4.11 -11.74
C SER A 70 2.85 3.76 -13.17
N LYS A 71 3.84 3.43 -14.01
CA LYS A 71 3.59 2.66 -15.22
C LYS A 71 3.20 1.24 -14.78
N ALA A 72 1.93 0.88 -14.98
CA ALA A 72 1.34 -0.40 -14.54
C ALA A 72 2.17 -1.65 -14.86
N SER A 73 3.05 -1.60 -15.86
CA SER A 73 3.92 -2.70 -16.27
C SER A 73 4.87 -3.23 -15.19
N SER A 74 5.20 -2.47 -14.14
CA SER A 74 6.09 -2.97 -13.07
C SER A 74 5.41 -3.91 -12.08
N TRP A 75 4.08 -4.07 -12.13
CA TRP A 75 3.31 -4.86 -11.15
C TRP A 75 3.00 -6.26 -11.64
N ASP A 76 2.85 -6.46 -12.95
CA ASP A 76 2.53 -7.76 -13.54
C ASP A 76 3.59 -8.81 -13.16
N ASP A 77 4.86 -8.38 -13.05
CA ASP A 77 5.97 -9.25 -12.64
C ASP A 77 5.94 -9.67 -11.16
N LEU A 78 5.19 -8.95 -10.32
CA LEU A 78 5.11 -9.24 -8.89
C LEU A 78 4.20 -10.43 -8.58
N LYS A 79 3.37 -10.87 -9.54
CA LYS A 79 2.39 -11.96 -9.40
C LYS A 79 1.46 -11.76 -8.20
N ILE A 80 0.96 -10.53 -8.04
CA ILE A 80 -0.06 -10.17 -7.06
C ILE A 80 -1.32 -9.77 -7.83
N SER A 81 -2.35 -10.58 -7.73
CA SER A 81 -3.63 -10.37 -8.42
C SER A 81 -4.47 -9.31 -7.72
N THR A 82 -4.46 -9.31 -6.38
CA THR A 82 -5.25 -8.39 -5.55
C THR A 82 -4.41 -7.84 -4.39
N PRO A 83 -3.78 -6.66 -4.52
CA PRO A 83 -3.06 -6.02 -3.42
C PRO A 83 -4.01 -5.71 -2.25
N HIS A 84 -3.55 -5.99 -1.05
CA HIS A 84 -4.27 -5.71 0.19
C HIS A 84 -3.73 -4.52 0.94
N TRP A 85 -2.42 -4.32 0.86
CA TRP A 85 -1.70 -3.17 1.40
C TRP A 85 -0.45 -2.94 0.55
N VAL A 86 -0.01 -1.69 0.53
CA VAL A 86 1.26 -1.27 -0.06
C VAL A 86 1.93 -0.35 0.95
N ALA A 87 3.24 -0.47 1.11
CA ALA A 87 4.04 0.44 1.90
C ALA A 87 5.25 0.89 1.07
N PHE A 88 5.36 2.20 0.85
CA PHE A 88 6.45 2.80 0.11
C PHE A 88 7.65 3.01 1.01
N LYS A 89 8.80 2.48 0.59
CA LYS A 89 10.08 2.76 1.22
C LYS A 89 10.61 4.06 0.63
N HIS A 90 11.20 4.91 1.47
CA HIS A 90 11.48 6.32 1.15
C HIS A 90 11.97 6.56 -0.28
N ASP A 91 13.00 5.84 -0.71
CA ASP A 91 13.51 5.95 -2.09
C ASP A 91 13.93 4.60 -2.69
N THR A 92 13.62 3.51 -1.99
CA THR A 92 14.28 2.22 -2.18
C THR A 92 13.36 1.13 -2.69
N GLY A 93 12.11 1.46 -3.04
CA GLY A 93 11.13 0.52 -3.61
C GLY A 93 9.89 0.37 -2.74
N ILE A 94 9.25 -0.79 -2.80
CA ILE A 94 7.97 -1.05 -2.12
C ILE A 94 7.98 -2.39 -1.37
N LEU A 95 7.16 -2.44 -0.33
CA LEU A 95 6.63 -3.66 0.26
C LEU A 95 5.15 -3.74 -0.13
N ILE A 96 4.70 -4.89 -0.60
CA ILE A 96 3.32 -5.13 -1.00
C ILE A 96 2.90 -6.52 -0.54
N GLY A 97 1.67 -6.64 -0.03
CA GLY A 97 1.04 -7.91 0.24
C GLY A 97 -0.32 -7.99 -0.40
N GLY A 98 -0.68 -9.16 -0.94
CA GLY A 98 -1.97 -9.41 -1.56
C GLY A 98 -2.20 -10.89 -1.88
N ASP A 99 -3.29 -11.16 -2.58
CA ASP A 99 -3.56 -12.48 -3.15
C ASP A 99 -2.68 -12.70 -4.39
N ASP A 100 -2.13 -13.90 -4.58
CA ASP A 100 -1.47 -14.33 -5.82
C ASP A 100 -2.47 -14.89 -6.85
N ASP A 101 -1.95 -15.43 -7.96
CA ASP A 101 -2.77 -15.99 -9.04
C ASP A 101 -3.39 -17.36 -8.69
N GLU A 102 -2.86 -18.04 -7.66
CA GLU A 102 -3.33 -19.34 -7.17
C GLU A 102 -4.30 -19.18 -5.98
N GLY A 103 -4.56 -17.95 -5.54
CA GLY A 103 -5.39 -17.62 -4.39
C GLY A 103 -4.66 -17.73 -3.05
N GLY A 104 -3.34 -17.92 -3.06
CA GLY A 104 -2.48 -17.86 -1.89
C GLY A 104 -2.15 -16.42 -1.48
N GLY A 105 -1.78 -16.24 -0.21
CA GLY A 105 -1.23 -14.98 0.27
C GLY A 105 0.21 -14.80 -0.21
N ARG A 106 0.56 -13.62 -0.69
CA ARG A 106 1.90 -13.29 -1.14
C ARG A 106 2.36 -11.95 -0.60
N VAL A 107 3.63 -11.89 -0.22
CA VAL A 107 4.33 -10.67 0.18
C VAL A 107 5.54 -10.52 -0.72
N VAL A 108 5.70 -9.33 -1.30
CA VAL A 108 6.81 -9.02 -2.19
C VAL A 108 7.53 -7.78 -1.67
N HIS A 109 8.86 -7.89 -1.65
CA HIS A 109 9.77 -6.82 -1.31
C HIS A 109 10.65 -6.52 -2.52
N THR A 110 10.54 -5.29 -3.04
CA THR A 110 11.28 -4.85 -4.22
C THR A 110 12.34 -3.83 -3.83
N TRP A 111 13.41 -3.73 -4.62
CA TRP A 111 14.39 -2.65 -4.47
C TRP A 111 14.41 -1.77 -5.72
N ASN A 112 14.62 -0.47 -5.54
CA ASN A 112 14.96 0.41 -6.65
C ASN A 112 16.45 0.26 -6.95
N GLU A 113 16.80 -0.62 -7.89
CA GLU A 113 18.19 -0.92 -8.26
C GLU A 113 18.94 0.30 -8.81
N GLY A 114 18.23 1.29 -9.33
CA GLY A 114 18.80 2.54 -9.83
C GLY A 114 18.99 3.64 -8.77
N HIS A 115 18.69 3.38 -7.50
CA HIS A 115 18.79 4.39 -6.46
C HIS A 115 20.25 4.68 -6.08
N LEU A 116 20.70 5.90 -6.36
CA LEU A 116 22.03 6.38 -6.00
C LEU A 116 22.01 6.98 -4.59
N VAL A 117 22.85 6.44 -3.71
CA VAL A 117 22.98 6.91 -2.32
C VAL A 117 24.19 7.84 -2.23
N ARG A 118 24.01 9.02 -1.62
CA ARG A 118 25.14 9.92 -1.35
C ARG A 118 26.11 9.28 -0.36
N ALA A 119 27.41 9.51 -0.54
CA ALA A 119 28.45 8.89 0.28
C ALA A 119 28.27 9.15 1.79
N ASP A 120 27.81 10.34 2.17
CA ASP A 120 27.52 10.73 3.56
C ASP A 120 26.26 10.07 4.16
N GLN A 121 25.47 9.38 3.35
CA GLN A 121 24.22 8.73 3.74
C GLN A 121 24.28 7.20 3.72
N VAL A 122 25.40 6.61 3.30
CA VAL A 122 25.55 5.15 3.10
C VAL A 122 25.22 4.37 4.37
N ASP A 123 25.74 4.76 5.53
CA ASP A 123 25.48 4.04 6.79
C ASP A 123 24.00 4.08 7.18
N SER A 124 23.36 5.25 7.00
CA SER A 124 21.93 5.39 7.27
C SER A 124 21.09 4.54 6.31
N PHE A 125 21.49 4.48 5.04
CA PHE A 125 20.85 3.66 4.02
C PHE A 125 20.98 2.17 4.33
N VAL A 126 22.18 1.69 4.73
CA VAL A 126 22.40 0.30 5.11
C VAL A 126 21.53 -0.08 6.31
N LYS A 127 21.49 0.77 7.36
CA LYS A 127 20.63 0.54 8.53
C LYS A 127 19.15 0.46 8.16
N THR A 128 18.66 1.37 7.32
CA THR A 128 17.28 1.36 6.82
C THR A 128 17.00 0.12 5.96
N ARG A 129 17.94 -0.29 5.11
CA ARG A 129 17.83 -1.49 4.29
C ARG A 129 17.68 -2.74 5.15
N ASP A 130 18.54 -2.90 6.15
CA ASP A 130 18.48 -4.03 7.09
C ASP A 130 17.17 -4.04 7.87
N ALA A 131 16.68 -2.87 8.28
CA ALA A 131 15.38 -2.74 8.94
C ALA A 131 14.24 -3.25 8.06
N TYR A 132 14.21 -2.91 6.77
CA TYR A 132 13.17 -3.39 5.86
C TYR A 132 13.32 -4.88 5.50
N ILE A 133 14.54 -5.43 5.49
CA ILE A 133 14.74 -6.89 5.35
C ILE A 133 14.15 -7.62 6.56
N ARG A 134 14.42 -7.14 7.78
CA ARG A 134 13.82 -7.69 9.01
C ARG A 134 12.30 -7.59 8.98
N LEU A 135 11.76 -6.44 8.57
CA LEU A 135 10.31 -6.26 8.41
C LEU A 135 9.72 -7.27 7.43
N HIS A 136 10.30 -7.41 6.24
CA HIS A 136 9.83 -8.36 5.24
C HIS A 136 9.81 -9.79 5.78
N ASN A 137 10.93 -10.24 6.38
CA ASN A 137 11.03 -11.60 6.92
C ASN A 137 10.01 -11.83 8.02
N TRP A 138 9.84 -10.86 8.93
CA TRP A 138 8.82 -10.92 9.97
C TRP A 138 7.42 -11.08 9.37
N ILE A 139 7.05 -10.28 8.36
CA ILE A 139 5.73 -10.41 7.72
C ILE A 139 5.59 -11.79 7.06
N SER A 140 6.58 -12.22 6.28
CA SER A 140 6.58 -13.52 5.60
C SER A 140 6.36 -14.68 6.59
N ASP A 141 7.03 -14.63 7.74
CA ASP A 141 6.92 -15.64 8.81
C ASP A 141 5.54 -15.62 9.47
N GLN A 142 4.93 -14.45 9.64
CA GLN A 142 3.57 -14.34 10.19
C GLN A 142 2.52 -14.89 9.22
N VAL A 143 2.61 -14.55 7.92
CA VAL A 143 1.56 -14.85 6.95
C VAL A 143 1.64 -16.27 6.39
N GLN A 144 2.84 -16.86 6.21
CA GLN A 144 3.03 -18.25 5.72
C GLN A 144 2.20 -18.64 4.48
N LYS A 145 2.00 -17.68 3.56
CA LYS A 145 1.13 -17.80 2.36
C LYS A 145 -0.39 -17.89 2.63
N ASP A 146 -0.85 -17.61 3.83
CA ASP A 146 -2.28 -17.52 4.16
C ASP A 146 -2.84 -16.15 3.71
N PRO A 147 -3.77 -16.11 2.73
CA PRO A 147 -4.35 -14.85 2.24
C PRO A 147 -5.12 -14.11 3.33
N GLU A 148 -5.76 -14.80 4.28
CA GLU A 148 -6.49 -14.15 5.37
C GLU A 148 -5.54 -13.45 6.34
N LYS A 149 -4.37 -14.02 6.60
CA LYS A 149 -3.33 -13.34 7.39
C LYS A 149 -2.75 -12.13 6.66
N VAL A 150 -2.51 -12.24 5.34
CA VAL A 150 -2.05 -11.09 4.54
C VAL A 150 -3.05 -9.93 4.62
N ARG A 151 -4.36 -10.20 4.65
CA ARG A 151 -5.42 -9.18 4.83
C ARG A 151 -5.43 -8.53 6.22
N GLN A 152 -4.89 -9.21 7.23
CA GLN A 152 -4.81 -8.70 8.60
C GLN A 152 -3.58 -7.83 8.84
N VAL A 153 -2.65 -7.79 7.89
CA VAL A 153 -1.43 -6.99 8.00
C VAL A 153 -1.76 -5.50 7.86
N SER A 154 -1.20 -4.70 8.76
CA SER A 154 -1.22 -3.24 8.72
C SER A 154 0.20 -2.74 8.91
N ILE A 155 0.67 -1.89 7.99
CA ILE A 155 2.05 -1.41 7.95
C ILE A 155 2.04 0.10 7.71
N SER A 156 2.88 0.81 8.44
CA SER A 156 3.21 2.20 8.19
C SER A 156 4.72 2.39 8.17
N ILE A 157 5.21 3.07 7.14
CA ILE A 157 6.62 3.43 6.99
C ILE A 157 6.75 4.94 7.15
N GLY A 158 7.56 5.34 8.12
CA GLY A 158 7.85 6.73 8.43
C GLY A 158 9.23 7.17 7.93
N PRO A 159 9.59 8.44 8.20
CA PRO A 159 10.91 8.99 7.88
C PRO A 159 12.06 8.17 8.45
N LYS A 160 13.21 8.22 7.75
CA LYS A 160 14.49 7.61 8.18
C LYS A 160 14.41 6.09 8.41
N GLY A 161 13.52 5.41 7.69
CA GLY A 161 13.37 3.96 7.80
C GLY A 161 12.55 3.49 8.99
N SER A 162 11.93 4.40 9.75
CA SER A 162 11.05 4.01 10.85
C SER A 162 9.85 3.24 10.30
N TYR A 163 9.37 2.26 11.07
CA TYR A 163 8.16 1.53 10.71
C TYR A 163 7.42 1.01 11.93
N PHE A 164 6.12 0.80 11.74
CA PHE A 164 5.29 -0.05 12.57
C PHE A 164 4.57 -1.05 11.67
N ALA A 165 4.51 -2.30 12.09
CA ALA A 165 3.76 -3.34 11.41
C ALA A 165 3.05 -4.25 12.42
N ARG A 166 1.86 -4.71 12.06
CA ARG A 166 1.13 -5.73 12.79
C ARG A 166 0.52 -6.77 11.86
N CYS A 167 0.28 -7.96 12.39
CA CYS A 167 -0.45 -9.07 11.76
C CYS A 167 -1.28 -9.75 12.84
N GLY A 168 -2.59 -9.50 12.86
CA GLY A 168 -3.42 -9.87 14.01
C GLY A 168 -2.97 -9.13 15.28
N THR A 169 -2.63 -9.88 16.32
CA THR A 169 -2.10 -9.37 17.60
C THR A 169 -0.57 -9.26 17.63
N ALA A 170 0.14 -9.90 16.70
CA ALA A 170 1.60 -9.80 16.61
C ALA A 170 1.99 -8.45 16.01
N GLN A 171 3.02 -7.81 16.57
CA GLN A 171 3.53 -6.53 16.10
C GLN A 171 5.06 -6.46 16.09
N THR A 172 5.59 -5.59 15.24
CA THR A 172 7.01 -5.22 15.21
C THR A 172 7.15 -3.74 14.87
N SER A 173 8.17 -3.10 15.40
CA SER A 173 8.46 -1.69 15.14
C SER A 173 9.95 -1.45 15.07
N TYR A 174 10.32 -0.32 14.47
CA TYR A 174 11.70 0.13 14.39
C TYR A 174 11.75 1.66 14.38
N ALA A 175 12.59 2.22 15.25
CA ALA A 175 12.91 3.65 15.31
C ALA A 175 11.67 4.57 15.35
N LEU A 176 10.68 4.25 16.19
CA LEU A 176 9.50 5.09 16.36
C LEU A 176 9.85 6.41 17.08
N PRO A 177 9.08 7.49 16.88
CA PRO A 177 9.19 8.68 17.72
C PRO A 177 9.04 8.31 19.21
N LYS A 178 9.89 8.87 20.09
CA LYS A 178 9.94 8.47 21.51
C LYS A 178 8.61 8.71 22.23
N ASP A 179 7.90 9.77 21.88
CA ASP A 179 6.58 10.07 22.42
C ASP A 179 5.49 9.10 21.92
N LEU A 180 5.61 8.58 20.69
CA LEU A 180 4.76 7.48 20.22
C LEU A 180 5.05 6.20 21.00
N GLU A 181 6.32 5.86 21.23
CA GLU A 181 6.69 4.68 22.05
C GLU A 181 6.07 4.76 23.45
N ASN A 182 6.18 5.92 24.11
CA ASN A 182 5.57 6.14 25.42
C ASN A 182 4.05 5.97 25.36
N SER A 183 3.38 6.54 24.36
CA SER A 183 1.92 6.38 24.17
C SER A 183 1.50 4.91 23.98
N LEU A 184 2.33 4.13 23.27
CA LEU A 184 2.12 2.68 23.12
C LEU A 184 2.35 1.89 24.42
N GLU A 185 3.31 2.31 25.25
CA GLU A 185 3.62 1.68 26.55
C GLU A 185 2.58 2.02 27.63
N GLU A 186 2.02 3.24 27.59
CA GLU A 186 1.02 3.72 28.55
C GLU A 186 -0.40 3.17 28.26
N SER A 187 -0.67 2.76 27.02
CA SER A 187 -1.98 2.24 26.62
C SER A 187 -2.17 0.77 27.03
N ASN A 188 -3.35 0.46 27.58
CA ASN A 188 -3.77 -0.93 27.85
C ASN A 188 -4.37 -1.62 26.61
N SER A 189 -4.49 -0.89 25.50
CA SER A 189 -5.13 -1.34 24.26
C SER A 189 -4.08 -1.48 23.17
N TYR A 190 -4.26 -2.47 22.27
CA TYR A 190 -3.30 -2.68 21.20
C TYR A 190 -3.58 -1.74 20.02
N PRO A 191 -2.52 -1.24 19.35
CA PRO A 191 -2.65 -0.37 18.19
C PRO A 191 -3.22 -1.14 16.98
N ILE A 192 -4.24 -0.59 16.33
CA ILE A 192 -4.85 -1.13 15.11
C ILE A 192 -4.33 -0.43 13.84
N ASN A 193 -3.92 0.83 13.95
CA ASN A 193 -3.36 1.59 12.84
C ASN A 193 -2.44 2.66 13.42
N ILE A 194 -1.25 2.77 12.85
CA ILE A 194 -0.33 3.86 13.14
C ILE A 194 -0.06 4.56 11.82
N ALA A 195 -0.15 5.88 11.80
CA ALA A 195 0.26 6.70 10.67
C ALA A 195 1.53 7.45 11.03
N LEU A 196 2.63 7.21 10.31
CA LEU A 196 3.90 7.90 10.53
C LEU A 196 4.08 9.00 9.49
N GLY A 197 4.17 10.25 9.96
CA GLY A 197 4.29 11.44 9.15
C GLY A 197 5.70 12.04 9.14
N LYS A 198 5.82 13.16 8.43
CA LYS A 198 7.06 13.93 8.29
C LYS A 198 7.48 14.50 9.66
N GLN A 199 8.78 14.67 9.87
CA GLN A 199 9.39 15.22 11.11
C GLN A 199 8.96 14.52 12.41
N GLY A 200 8.66 13.21 12.36
CA GLY A 200 8.27 12.46 13.56
C GLY A 200 6.85 12.79 14.04
N ALA A 201 6.00 13.32 13.17
CA ALA A 201 4.57 13.37 13.40
C ALA A 201 3.96 11.96 13.36
N TRP A 202 2.93 11.71 14.15
CA TRP A 202 2.28 10.41 14.20
C TRP A 202 0.81 10.49 14.66
N ILE A 203 0.06 9.46 14.30
CA ILE A 203 -1.27 9.14 14.83
C ILE A 203 -1.26 7.65 15.21
N VAL A 204 -1.83 7.29 16.36
CA VAL A 204 -2.13 5.90 16.73
C VAL A 204 -3.63 5.77 17.00
N LEU A 205 -4.23 4.75 16.39
CA LEU A 205 -5.59 4.32 16.63
C LEU A 205 -5.52 2.98 17.37
N PHE A 206 -6.22 2.87 18.49
CA PHE A 206 -6.26 1.67 19.33
C PHE A 206 -7.57 0.89 19.13
N ALA A 207 -7.56 -0.38 19.52
CA ALA A 207 -8.69 -1.29 19.28
C ALA A 207 -9.94 -1.03 20.10
N ASP A 208 -9.80 -0.38 21.24
CA ASP A 208 -10.89 0.11 22.10
C ASP A 208 -11.54 1.39 21.53
N GLY A 209 -11.03 1.89 20.40
CA GLY A 209 -11.45 3.12 19.75
C GLY A 209 -10.88 4.38 20.40
N SER A 210 -10.00 4.25 21.39
CA SER A 210 -9.15 5.34 21.84
C SER A 210 -8.10 5.66 20.76
N ARG A 211 -7.51 6.85 20.84
CA ARG A 211 -6.52 7.33 19.87
C ARG A 211 -5.69 8.43 20.48
N ASP A 212 -4.47 8.54 19.98
CA ASP A 212 -3.52 9.57 20.40
C ASP A 212 -2.74 10.06 19.17
N TRP A 213 -2.24 11.28 19.20
CA TRP A 213 -1.55 11.86 18.06
C TRP A 213 -0.62 13.02 18.44
N ASN A 214 0.49 13.12 17.72
CA ASN A 214 1.33 14.32 17.72
C ASN A 214 1.63 14.73 16.28
N LEU A 215 0.98 15.78 15.80
CA LEU A 215 1.12 16.24 14.41
C LEU A 215 2.30 17.19 14.19
N ARG A 216 3.06 17.55 15.24
CA ARG A 216 4.25 18.42 15.19
C ARG A 216 4.06 19.76 14.44
N HIS A 217 2.81 20.25 14.37
CA HIS A 217 2.40 21.39 13.52
C HIS A 217 2.62 21.21 12.00
N ILE A 218 2.92 20.00 11.55
CA ILE A 218 3.19 19.67 10.13
C ILE A 218 1.91 19.43 9.34
N TYR A 219 0.82 19.09 10.03
CA TYR A 219 -0.49 18.82 9.43
C TYR A 219 -1.56 19.77 10.01
N PRO A 220 -1.43 21.09 9.82
CA PRO A 220 -2.32 22.07 10.41
C PRO A 220 -3.78 21.92 9.95
N THR A 221 -4.03 21.51 8.71
CA THR A 221 -5.39 21.30 8.22
C THR A 221 -6.05 20.14 8.95
N LEU A 222 -5.32 19.02 9.12
CA LEU A 222 -5.81 17.86 9.87
C LEU A 222 -6.08 18.23 11.34
N ALA A 223 -5.17 18.96 11.97
CA ALA A 223 -5.32 19.44 13.34
C ALA A 223 -6.54 20.35 13.54
N ALA A 224 -6.91 21.12 12.52
CA ALA A 224 -8.10 21.97 12.54
C ALA A 224 -9.40 21.19 12.30
N THR A 225 -9.34 19.94 11.83
CA THR A 225 -10.52 19.10 11.67
C THR A 225 -10.92 18.44 12.98
N SER A 226 -12.21 18.15 13.13
CA SER A 226 -12.74 17.36 14.23
C SER A 226 -12.62 15.84 14.01
N ASN A 227 -11.81 15.39 13.05
CA ASN A 227 -11.70 13.96 12.71
C ASN A 227 -10.85 13.17 13.72
N LEU A 228 -9.99 13.85 14.48
CA LEU A 228 -9.17 13.24 15.52
C LEU A 228 -9.76 13.48 16.93
N SER A 229 -10.57 14.52 17.11
CA SER A 229 -11.25 14.83 18.39
C SER A 229 -12.31 13.80 18.77
N ASP A 230 -12.77 13.80 20.03
CA ASP A 230 -13.78 12.89 20.62
C ASP A 230 -15.19 13.07 20.04
N ASN A 231 -15.29 12.88 18.74
CA ASN A 231 -16.52 12.89 17.98
C ASN A 231 -17.18 11.52 17.96
N THR A 232 -18.47 11.51 17.61
CA THR A 232 -19.27 10.29 17.43
C THR A 232 -18.86 9.46 16.21
N ASP A 233 -17.97 9.96 15.36
CA ASP A 233 -17.47 9.25 14.17
C ASP A 233 -15.97 9.00 14.32
N LYS A 234 -15.62 7.84 14.91
CA LYS A 234 -14.25 7.51 15.29
C LYS A 234 -13.41 7.18 14.06
N PRO A 235 -12.17 7.67 13.93
CA PRO A 235 -11.27 7.22 12.87
C PRO A 235 -10.92 5.74 13.05
N VAL A 236 -10.96 4.97 11.96
CA VAL A 236 -10.56 3.54 11.90
C VAL A 236 -9.32 3.31 11.05
N PHE A 237 -8.93 4.32 10.26
CA PHE A 237 -7.72 4.31 9.46
C PHE A 237 -7.18 5.73 9.30
N ALA A 238 -5.87 5.88 9.40
CA ALA A 238 -5.16 7.10 9.08
C ALA A 238 -3.89 6.79 8.28
N ALA A 239 -3.51 7.72 7.41
CA ALA A 239 -2.22 7.78 6.73
C ALA A 239 -1.76 9.23 6.70
N LEU A 240 -0.51 9.46 7.07
CA LEU A 240 0.18 10.74 6.96
C LEU A 240 1.21 10.63 5.84
N ASN A 241 1.37 11.67 5.03
CA ASN A 241 2.40 11.66 4.00
C ASN A 241 3.77 11.94 4.63
N PRO A 242 4.73 11.00 4.64
CA PRO A 242 6.05 11.24 5.23
C PRO A 242 6.96 12.11 4.35
N TYR A 243 6.55 12.41 3.10
CA TYR A 243 7.31 13.17 2.10
C TYR A 243 6.86 14.62 1.96
N ALA A 244 5.58 14.91 2.23
CA ALA A 244 4.98 16.22 2.04
C ALA A 244 4.22 16.70 3.28
N GLU A 245 4.22 18.00 3.49
CA GLU A 245 3.53 18.65 4.61
C GLU A 245 2.04 18.75 4.32
N ASP A 246 1.24 18.68 5.38
CA ASP A 246 -0.22 18.86 5.33
C ASP A 246 -0.94 17.95 4.32
N GLN A 247 -0.37 16.78 4.02
CA GLN A 247 -1.00 15.75 3.19
C GLN A 247 -1.31 14.52 4.03
N TYR A 248 -2.57 14.11 4.01
CA TYR A 248 -3.07 13.06 4.88
C TYR A 248 -4.31 12.39 4.27
N PHE A 249 -4.67 11.23 4.82
CA PHE A 249 -5.87 10.49 4.49
C PHE A 249 -6.42 9.83 5.75
N VAL A 250 -7.67 10.11 6.10
CA VAL A 250 -8.34 9.59 7.30
C VAL A 250 -9.69 8.99 6.89
N VAL A 251 -10.02 7.84 7.46
CA VAL A 251 -11.31 7.17 7.27
C VAL A 251 -11.95 6.93 8.62
N THR A 252 -13.22 7.28 8.73
CA THR A 252 -14.01 7.07 9.94
C THR A 252 -14.75 5.74 9.94
N GLU A 253 -15.22 5.30 11.10
CA GLU A 253 -15.98 4.08 11.30
C GLU A 253 -17.27 4.07 10.46
N LYS A 254 -17.90 5.24 10.28
CA LYS A 254 -19.05 5.36 9.37
C LYS A 254 -18.65 5.19 7.91
N GLY A 255 -17.39 5.39 7.55
CA GLY A 255 -16.86 5.26 6.19
C GLY A 255 -16.62 6.61 5.49
N SER A 256 -16.76 7.71 6.22
CA SER A 256 -16.42 9.05 5.71
C SER A 256 -14.92 9.13 5.46
N CYS A 257 -14.53 9.62 4.28
CA CYS A 257 -13.13 9.82 3.92
C CYS A 257 -12.79 11.32 3.98
N ASN A 258 -11.76 11.70 4.74
CA ASN A 258 -11.23 13.07 4.80
C ASN A 258 -9.75 13.04 4.43
N TYR A 259 -9.36 13.83 3.43
CA TYR A 259 -7.99 13.78 2.93
C TYR A 259 -7.57 15.09 2.29
N ARG A 260 -6.25 15.29 2.22
CA ARG A 260 -5.59 16.36 1.48
C ARG A 260 -4.43 15.74 0.69
N THR A 261 -4.51 15.79 -0.63
CA THR A 261 -3.56 15.16 -1.56
C THR A 261 -3.53 15.94 -2.89
N PRO A 262 -2.38 16.05 -3.58
CA PRO A 262 -2.24 16.82 -4.82
C PRO A 262 -2.95 16.20 -6.03
N LEU A 263 -3.33 14.92 -5.97
CA LEU A 263 -4.05 14.23 -7.04
C LEU A 263 -5.46 13.86 -6.59
N SER A 264 -6.22 14.89 -6.24
CA SER A 264 -7.55 14.74 -5.65
C SER A 264 -8.51 13.99 -6.56
N GLU A 265 -8.46 14.13 -7.90
CA GLU A 265 -9.51 13.58 -8.77
C GLU A 265 -9.65 12.05 -8.73
N GLU A 266 -8.55 11.30 -8.80
CA GLU A 266 -8.62 9.83 -8.80
C GLU A 266 -8.92 9.28 -7.41
N VAL A 267 -8.30 9.87 -6.37
CA VAL A 267 -8.60 9.54 -4.97
C VAL A 267 -10.07 9.83 -4.69
N GLN A 268 -10.58 10.98 -5.14
CA GLN A 268 -11.96 11.38 -5.02
C GLN A 268 -12.88 10.39 -5.73
N LYS A 269 -12.62 10.04 -6.98
CA LYS A 269 -13.45 9.06 -7.70
C LYS A 269 -13.54 7.72 -6.96
N MET A 270 -12.41 7.26 -6.41
CA MET A 270 -12.34 6.02 -5.62
C MET A 270 -13.12 6.14 -4.30
N THR A 271 -12.94 7.22 -3.55
CA THR A 271 -13.64 7.45 -2.28
C THR A 271 -15.14 7.69 -2.49
N ASP A 272 -15.53 8.38 -3.55
CA ASP A 272 -16.93 8.66 -3.91
C ASP A 272 -17.66 7.36 -4.25
N THR A 273 -17.02 6.51 -5.07
CA THR A 273 -17.54 5.18 -5.37
C THR A 273 -17.71 4.37 -4.10
N TYR A 274 -16.70 4.37 -3.21
CA TYR A 274 -16.73 3.64 -1.95
C TYR A 274 -17.86 4.11 -1.04
N MET A 275 -17.94 5.40 -0.74
CA MET A 275 -18.98 5.98 0.10
C MET A 275 -20.37 5.73 -0.47
N ARG A 276 -20.54 5.78 -1.79
CA ARG A 276 -21.81 5.42 -2.45
C ARG A 276 -22.17 3.96 -2.25
N THR A 277 -21.23 3.03 -2.47
CA THR A 277 -21.46 1.59 -2.24
C THR A 277 -21.78 1.30 -0.78
N ARG A 278 -21.07 1.92 0.15
CA ARG A 278 -21.33 1.88 1.60
C ARG A 278 -22.73 2.39 1.95
N ALA A 279 -23.14 3.53 1.37
CA ALA A 279 -24.44 4.15 1.65
C ALA A 279 -25.60 3.22 1.25
N ILE A 280 -25.46 2.57 0.09
CA ILE A 280 -26.42 1.59 -0.41
C ILE A 280 -26.43 0.33 0.46
N ARG A 281 -25.25 -0.20 0.82
CA ARG A 281 -25.11 -1.44 1.58
C ARG A 281 -25.63 -1.30 3.02
N ASP A 282 -25.27 -0.21 3.69
CA ASP A 282 -25.49 -0.04 5.12
C ASP A 282 -26.74 0.82 5.42
N GLY A 283 -27.41 1.36 4.39
CA GLY A 283 -28.50 2.31 4.57
C GLY A 283 -28.05 3.66 5.16
N SER A 284 -26.76 3.96 5.10
CA SER A 284 -26.14 5.15 5.68
C SER A 284 -26.15 6.34 4.71
N SER A 285 -25.90 7.54 5.24
CA SER A 285 -25.70 8.74 4.44
C SER A 285 -24.37 9.41 4.80
N PHE A 286 -23.66 9.88 3.79
CA PHE A 286 -22.38 10.56 3.93
C PHE A 286 -22.47 11.95 3.33
N SER A 287 -21.86 12.92 3.98
CA SER A 287 -21.54 14.20 3.37
C SER A 287 -20.06 14.48 3.52
N HIS A 288 -19.42 14.96 2.46
CA HIS A 288 -18.09 15.52 2.55
C HIS A 288 -17.96 16.69 1.59
N THR A 289 -17.08 17.63 1.92
CA THR A 289 -16.79 18.78 1.05
C THR A 289 -15.63 18.43 0.13
N VAL A 290 -15.85 18.48 -1.18
CA VAL A 290 -14.82 18.37 -2.21
C VAL A 290 -14.53 19.74 -2.76
N THR A 291 -13.26 20.08 -2.97
CA THR A 291 -12.91 21.26 -3.76
C THR A 291 -12.79 20.89 -5.24
N VAL A 292 -13.71 21.35 -6.08
CA VAL A 292 -13.67 21.14 -7.55
C VAL A 292 -13.37 22.48 -8.22
N GLY A 293 -12.19 22.61 -8.82
CA GLY A 293 -11.75 23.88 -9.45
C GLY A 293 -11.62 25.04 -8.47
N GLY A 294 -11.18 24.78 -7.23
CA GLY A 294 -11.04 25.79 -6.18
C GLY A 294 -12.34 26.15 -5.44
N VAL A 295 -13.48 25.60 -5.85
CA VAL A 295 -14.78 25.85 -5.20
C VAL A 295 -15.16 24.66 -4.32
N PRO A 296 -15.41 24.86 -3.01
CA PRO A 296 -15.93 23.82 -2.14
C PRO A 296 -17.35 23.45 -2.56
N LYS A 297 -17.59 22.16 -2.82
CA LYS A 297 -18.88 21.56 -3.13
C LYS A 297 -19.16 20.46 -2.12
N GLU A 298 -20.33 20.49 -1.51
CA GLU A 298 -20.78 19.40 -0.64
C GLU A 298 -21.28 18.24 -1.51
N ALA A 299 -20.60 17.10 -1.42
CA ALA A 299 -21.04 15.84 -2.02
C ALA A 299 -21.83 15.07 -0.95
N ARG A 300 -23.08 14.71 -1.25
CA ARG A 300 -23.95 13.93 -0.37
C ARG A 300 -24.31 12.59 -1.00
N TYR A 301 -23.98 11.52 -0.30
CA TYR A 301 -24.32 10.14 -0.67
C TYR A 301 -25.42 9.65 0.24
N THR A 302 -26.48 9.11 -0.35
CA THR A 302 -27.61 8.53 0.38
C THR A 302 -27.88 7.12 -0.16
N PRO A 303 -28.64 6.27 0.55
CA PRO A 303 -28.98 4.93 0.05
C PRO A 303 -29.71 4.97 -1.30
N ASN A 304 -30.36 6.10 -1.60
CA ASN A 304 -31.09 6.35 -2.84
C ASN A 304 -30.29 7.12 -3.89
N SER A 305 -29.00 7.41 -3.65
CA SER A 305 -28.17 8.08 -4.66
C SER A 305 -27.95 7.14 -5.84
N TRP A 306 -28.75 7.31 -6.89
CA TRP A 306 -28.77 6.44 -8.06
C TRP A 306 -27.44 6.48 -8.79
N LEU A 307 -27.04 5.30 -9.26
CA LEU A 307 -25.75 4.98 -9.81
C LEU A 307 -25.73 5.25 -11.32
N GLU A 308 -26.08 6.45 -11.78
CA GLU A 308 -26.16 6.77 -13.23
C GLU A 308 -24.84 6.48 -13.97
N GLU A 309 -23.68 6.69 -13.32
CA GLU A 309 -22.36 6.38 -13.90
C GLU A 309 -22.05 4.87 -14.03
N THR A 310 -22.68 3.98 -13.26
CA THR A 310 -22.34 2.54 -13.38
C THR A 310 -23.04 1.81 -14.49
N ARG A 311 -24.10 2.32 -15.11
CA ARG A 311 -24.65 1.61 -16.27
C ARG A 311 -23.64 1.60 -17.41
N THR A 312 -23.00 2.73 -17.67
CA THR A 312 -21.94 2.85 -18.68
C THR A 312 -20.64 2.20 -18.22
N GLU A 313 -20.19 2.39 -16.97
CA GLU A 313 -18.97 1.74 -16.49
C GLU A 313 -19.11 0.21 -16.33
N ALA A 314 -20.24 -0.31 -15.83
CA ALA A 314 -20.47 -1.75 -15.74
C ALA A 314 -20.69 -2.37 -17.13
N MET A 315 -21.32 -1.65 -18.06
CA MET A 315 -21.39 -2.07 -19.46
C MET A 315 -19.99 -2.12 -20.08
N LEU A 316 -19.14 -1.12 -19.83
CA LEU A 316 -17.75 -1.09 -20.29
C LEU A 316 -16.88 -2.17 -19.63
N ALA A 317 -17.05 -2.44 -18.33
CA ALA A 317 -16.35 -3.51 -17.63
C ALA A 317 -16.76 -4.90 -18.18
N LYS A 318 -18.06 -5.10 -18.42
CA LYS A 318 -18.58 -6.32 -19.07
C LYS A 318 -18.09 -6.45 -20.51
N PHE A 319 -17.92 -5.33 -21.22
CA PHE A 319 -17.33 -5.30 -22.57
C PHE A 319 -15.83 -5.64 -22.54
N ARG A 320 -15.05 -5.06 -21.61
CA ARG A 320 -13.62 -5.36 -21.42
C ARG A 320 -13.39 -6.83 -21.05
N GLY A 321 -14.21 -7.40 -20.17
CA GLY A 321 -14.17 -8.83 -19.84
C GLY A 321 -14.45 -9.74 -21.04
N ARG A 322 -15.39 -9.35 -21.92
CA ARG A 322 -15.65 -10.09 -23.17
C ARG A 322 -14.49 -10.00 -24.16
N VAL A 323 -13.86 -8.83 -24.31
CA VAL A 323 -12.70 -8.64 -25.19
C VAL A 323 -11.49 -9.46 -24.72
N ALA A 324 -11.26 -9.55 -23.40
CA ALA A 324 -10.20 -10.39 -22.83
C ALA A 324 -10.43 -11.90 -23.09
N LEU A 325 -11.69 -12.35 -23.04
CA LEU A 325 -12.08 -13.73 -23.38
C LEU A 325 -11.89 -14.06 -24.87
N VAL A 326 -12.16 -13.10 -25.76
CA VAL A 326 -11.93 -13.27 -27.21
C VAL A 326 -10.43 -13.36 -27.51
N LYS A 327 -9.59 -12.51 -26.89
CA LYS A 327 -8.12 -12.59 -27.06
C LYS A 327 -7.51 -13.91 -26.56
N ARG A 328 -8.12 -14.60 -25.59
CA ARG A 328 -7.69 -15.95 -25.16
C ARG A 328 -8.05 -17.05 -26.16
N ARG A 329 -9.00 -16.81 -27.08
CA ARG A 329 -9.48 -17.83 -28.04
C ARG A 329 -8.70 -17.83 -29.36
N ASP A 330 -7.93 -16.80 -29.65
CA ASP A 330 -7.15 -16.67 -30.90
C ASP A 330 -5.71 -17.20 -30.82
N VAL A 331 -5.30 -17.82 -29.70
CA VAL A 331 -3.95 -18.44 -29.57
C VAL A 331 -3.96 -19.96 -29.85
N ILE A 332 -5.12 -20.56 -30.14
CA ILE A 332 -5.22 -21.96 -30.58
C ILE A 332 -5.80 -22.01 -31.99
N PHE A 333 -5.05 -21.52 -32.97
CA PHE A 333 -5.18 -21.94 -34.36
C PHE A 333 -3.82 -21.81 -35.08
N VAL A 334 -2.81 -22.49 -34.53
CA VAL A 334 -1.66 -22.93 -35.31
C VAL A 334 -2.05 -24.28 -35.91
N GLY A 335 -2.59 -24.24 -37.12
CA GLY A 335 -2.94 -25.41 -37.90
C GLY A 335 -2.87 -25.05 -39.37
N ALA A 336 -1.77 -25.46 -40.01
CA ALA A 336 -1.41 -25.22 -41.39
C ALA A 336 -2.54 -25.55 -42.38
N VAL A 337 -2.76 -24.70 -43.39
CA VAL A 337 -3.07 -25.14 -44.77
C VAL A 337 -2.54 -24.12 -45.76
N ALA A 338 -1.73 -24.63 -46.68
CA ALA A 338 -1.20 -23.97 -47.86
C ALA A 338 -2.27 -23.85 -48.97
N GLY A 339 -2.24 -22.73 -49.70
CA GLY A 339 -2.70 -22.64 -51.09
C GLY A 339 -4.22 -22.58 -51.32
N GLY A 340 -4.64 -21.65 -52.19
CA GLY A 340 -5.94 -21.76 -52.87
C GLY A 340 -6.75 -20.46 -52.90
N THR A 341 -6.68 -19.78 -54.04
CA THR A 341 -7.64 -18.79 -54.54
C THR A 341 -9.08 -19.34 -54.60
N GLY A 342 -10.09 -18.53 -54.26
CA GLY A 342 -11.46 -18.71 -54.82
C GLY A 342 -12.65 -18.42 -53.90
N PHE A 343 -13.33 -17.30 -54.17
CA PHE A 343 -14.79 -17.08 -54.21
C PHE A 343 -15.78 -17.72 -53.19
N VAL A 344 -16.48 -16.82 -52.48
CA VAL A 344 -17.95 -16.72 -52.21
C VAL A 344 -18.66 -17.67 -51.23
N ALA A 345 -19.23 -17.08 -50.16
CA ALA A 345 -20.68 -17.01 -49.81
C ALA A 345 -20.83 -16.51 -48.35
N LYS A 346 -21.29 -15.28 -48.06
CA LYS A 346 -22.68 -14.81 -47.95
C LYS A 346 -23.55 -15.56 -46.93
N ILE A 347 -23.50 -15.14 -45.65
CA ILE A 347 -24.63 -15.25 -44.70
C ILE A 347 -24.70 -13.96 -43.84
N ALA A 348 -25.84 -13.26 -43.98
CA ALA A 348 -26.53 -12.30 -43.09
C ALA A 348 -25.69 -11.28 -42.27
N GLY A 349 -25.87 -9.95 -42.33
CA GLY A 349 -26.92 -9.10 -42.85
C GLY A 349 -26.83 -7.78 -42.09
N ILE A 350 -26.18 -6.75 -42.67
CA ILE A 350 -26.07 -5.39 -42.13
C ILE A 350 -26.12 -4.42 -43.32
N PRO A 351 -26.89 -3.30 -43.25
CA PRO A 351 -26.99 -2.36 -44.36
C PRO A 351 -25.67 -1.60 -44.59
N THR A 352 -25.37 -1.47 -45.87
CA THR A 352 -24.29 -0.70 -46.49
C THR A 352 -24.32 0.77 -46.12
N LEU A 353 -23.23 1.27 -45.52
CA LEU A 353 -22.83 2.68 -45.59
C LEU A 353 -21.74 2.81 -46.65
N ARG A 354 -22.05 3.53 -47.72
CA ARG A 354 -21.13 3.86 -48.81
C ARG A 354 -20.01 4.76 -48.29
N ALA A 355 -18.77 4.25 -48.33
CA ALA A 355 -17.58 5.08 -48.29
C ALA A 355 -17.24 5.53 -49.72
N PHE A 356 -17.14 6.84 -49.94
CA PHE A 356 -16.40 7.38 -51.08
C PHE A 356 -14.91 7.30 -50.75
N GLY A 357 -14.18 6.52 -51.55
CA GLY A 357 -12.74 6.57 -51.59
C GLY A 357 -12.26 7.72 -52.47
N VAL A 358 -11.15 8.33 -52.08
CA VAL A 358 -10.15 8.79 -53.04
C VAL A 358 -8.84 8.16 -52.63
N ALA A 359 -8.35 7.30 -53.53
CA ALA A 359 -7.04 6.69 -53.50
C ALA A 359 -6.02 7.62 -54.14
N ALA A 360 -4.82 7.66 -53.57
CA ALA A 360 -3.52 7.79 -54.25
C ALA A 360 -2.47 7.90 -53.15
N SER A 361 -1.27 7.33 -53.18
CA SER A 361 -0.62 6.30 -54.00
C SER A 361 0.82 6.27 -53.51
N ALA A 362 1.40 5.07 -53.40
CA ALA A 362 2.84 4.77 -53.50
C ALA A 362 3.82 5.31 -52.44
N GLY A 363 4.77 4.44 -52.06
CA GLY A 363 6.06 4.89 -51.54
C GLY A 363 6.75 3.96 -50.56
N VAL A 364 7.33 2.87 -51.07
CA VAL A 364 8.38 2.10 -50.38
C VAL A 364 9.62 3.00 -50.21
N GLY A 365 10.29 2.94 -49.05
CA GLY A 365 11.61 3.57 -48.90
C GLY A 365 12.20 3.45 -47.50
N ALA A 366 13.08 2.46 -47.30
CA ALA A 366 14.05 2.46 -46.21
C ALA A 366 15.14 3.52 -46.47
N ALA A 367 15.67 4.16 -45.42
CA ALA A 367 17.11 4.46 -45.26
C ALA A 367 17.40 5.32 -44.01
N MET A 368 18.59 5.06 -43.47
CA MET A 368 19.29 5.70 -42.37
C MET A 368 19.57 7.20 -42.57
N THR A 369 19.80 7.93 -41.47
CA THR A 369 21.06 8.63 -41.04
C THR A 369 20.69 9.71 -40.01
N MET A 370 21.23 9.65 -38.78
CA MET A 370 22.48 10.24 -38.28
C MET A 370 22.55 11.78 -38.29
N TRP A 371 22.81 12.31 -37.08
CA TRP A 371 23.46 13.58 -36.72
C TRP A 371 22.69 14.92 -36.89
N TYR A 372 22.54 15.63 -35.78
CA TYR A 372 23.31 16.87 -35.60
C TYR A 372 23.57 17.18 -34.12
N ARG A 373 24.84 17.50 -33.87
CA ARG A 373 25.44 17.99 -32.63
C ARG A 373 25.74 19.46 -32.92
N ASP A 374 25.24 20.38 -32.12
CA ASP A 374 25.81 21.73 -32.07
C ASP A 374 26.24 22.04 -30.65
N THR A 375 27.53 22.33 -30.56
CA THR A 375 28.25 22.93 -29.44
C THR A 375 28.91 24.18 -29.99
N ILE A 376 29.17 25.13 -29.09
CA ILE A 376 29.95 26.39 -29.25
C ILE A 376 29.06 27.59 -29.66
N GLY A 377 29.01 28.71 -28.93
CA GLY A 377 29.76 29.12 -27.74
C GLY A 377 29.85 30.65 -27.66
N SER A 378 29.94 31.14 -26.42
CA SER A 378 30.79 32.29 -26.00
C SER A 378 30.35 33.72 -26.37
N PRO A 379 30.91 34.80 -25.77
CA PRO A 379 31.62 34.92 -24.47
C PRO A 379 31.27 36.20 -23.64
N ASN A 380 31.89 36.26 -22.44
CA ASN A 380 32.41 37.42 -21.68
C ASN A 380 31.47 38.50 -21.13
N LEU A 381 31.28 38.52 -19.80
CA LEU A 381 31.94 39.44 -18.87
C LEU A 381 31.85 38.92 -17.42
#